data_AF-A0A955WRJ0-F1
#
_entry.id   AF-A0A955WRJ0-F1
#
_cell.length_a   1.000
_cell.length_b   1.000
_cell.length_c   1.000
_cell.angle_alpha   90.00
_cell.angle_beta   90.00
_cell.angle_gamma   90.00
#
_symmetry.space_group_name_H-M   'P 1'
#
loop_
_entity.id
_entity.type
_entity.pdbx_description
1 polymer ?
#
loop_
_entity_poly.entity_id
_entity_poly.type
_entity_poly.pdbx_seq_one_letter_code
_entity_poly.pdbx_strand_id
1 'polypeptide(L)'
;MLQVFGLPTAVADRVRWMGQYHSRFSDLPTSLAAELLRPWDRPPVSETPARIWVLLGRASVGLRRRSAAVAGLVAQASVLATRAEPSAQVELALVQAFCWARSDAAGCSRALAEAERLLCDDGAQMDSADRVNLHARWVDQVAYPLNRPGAGARDHTAAADLYRSIPAEGPLFAQCRRANGLGWSLLKLGDRAGAEVEARRSVAAAGDLGSLRLRAMALNLLGAATDGEVSAAAKARAQGIAARLEDEALRLRFDPQRRRQSM
;
A
#
# COMPACT_ATOMS: atom_id res chain seq x y z
N MET A 1 35.28 -0.49 7.19
CA MET A 1 34.51 0.06 8.33
C MET A 1 33.03 -0.32 8.30
N LEU A 2 32.27 -0.07 7.23
CA LEU A 2 30.82 -0.44 7.21
C LEU A 2 30.54 -1.95 7.26
N GLN A 3 31.43 -2.79 6.71
CA GLN A 3 31.33 -4.25 6.89
C GLN A 3 31.52 -4.70 8.35
N VAL A 4 32.17 -3.88 9.19
CA VAL A 4 32.52 -4.20 10.58
C VAL A 4 31.57 -3.53 11.57
N PHE A 5 31.14 -2.28 11.29
CA PHE A 5 30.32 -1.48 12.19
C PHE A 5 28.87 -1.27 11.71
N GLY A 6 28.53 -1.71 10.50
CA GLY A 6 27.20 -1.49 9.91
C GLY A 6 26.91 -0.02 9.59
N LEU A 7 25.69 0.24 9.12
CA LEU A 7 25.16 1.60 8.99
C LEU A 7 24.73 2.13 10.36
N PRO A 8 24.91 3.42 10.66
CA PRO A 8 24.30 4.02 11.84
C PRO A 8 22.79 3.78 11.88
N THR A 9 22.23 3.41 13.04
CA THR A 9 20.80 3.07 13.19
C THR A 9 19.88 4.17 12.66
N ALA A 10 20.18 5.43 12.96
CA ALA A 10 19.39 6.56 12.46
C ALA A 10 19.36 6.65 10.92
N VAL A 11 20.43 6.23 10.23
CA VAL A 11 20.46 6.17 8.78
C VAL A 11 19.62 4.99 8.27
N ALA A 12 19.76 3.82 8.89
CA ALA A 12 18.98 2.63 8.56
C ALA A 12 17.47 2.88 8.73
N ASP A 13 17.06 3.47 9.85
CA ASP A 13 15.68 3.83 10.15
C ASP A 13 15.14 4.85 9.13
N ARG A 14 15.96 5.82 8.73
CA ARG A 14 15.55 6.82 7.74
C ARG A 14 15.32 6.19 6.37
N VAL A 15 16.20 5.32 5.89
CA VAL A 15 16.01 4.66 4.59
C VAL A 15 14.83 3.70 4.63
N ARG A 16 14.67 2.95 5.72
CA ARG A 16 13.51 2.10 5.97
C ARG A 16 12.21 2.90 5.91
N TRP A 17 12.13 4.01 6.63
CA TRP A 17 10.98 4.90 6.61
C TRP A 17 10.64 5.37 5.19
N MET A 18 11.63 5.67 4.33
CA MET A 18 11.36 6.05 2.93
C MET A 18 10.90 4.89 2.05
N GLY A 19 11.24 3.64 2.40
CA GLY A 19 10.89 2.44 1.64
C GLY A 19 9.57 1.80 2.05
N GLN A 20 9.11 2.02 3.28
CA GLN A 20 7.87 1.44 3.80
C GLN A 20 6.63 2.09 3.22
N TYR A 21 5.69 1.27 2.73
CA TYR A 21 4.43 1.76 2.17
C TYR A 21 3.56 2.49 3.20
N HIS A 22 3.50 1.97 4.44
CA HIS A 22 2.69 2.51 5.53
C HIS A 22 3.32 3.70 6.25
N SER A 23 4.44 4.21 5.77
CA SER A 23 5.06 5.42 6.29
C SER A 23 4.45 6.70 5.72
N ARG A 24 4.70 7.83 6.40
CA ARG A 24 4.36 9.17 5.89
C ARG A 24 5.22 9.62 4.71
N PHE A 25 6.25 8.87 4.31
CA PHE A 25 6.99 9.20 3.09
C PHE A 25 6.12 9.04 1.84
N SER A 26 5.16 8.09 1.89
CA SER A 26 4.13 7.90 0.86
C SER A 26 3.17 9.09 0.72
N ASP A 27 3.20 10.05 1.65
CA ASP A 27 2.38 11.27 1.67
C ASP A 27 3.11 12.52 1.16
N LEU A 28 4.35 12.37 0.67
CA LEU A 28 5.05 13.44 -0.03
C LEU A 28 4.64 13.50 -1.51
N PRO A 29 4.63 14.69 -2.15
CA PRO A 29 4.57 14.81 -3.60
C PRO A 29 5.62 13.92 -4.28
N THR A 30 5.27 13.28 -5.40
CA THR A 30 6.20 12.31 -6.03
C THR A 30 7.53 12.94 -6.46
N SER A 31 7.52 14.21 -6.87
CA SER A 31 8.68 15.03 -7.21
C SER A 31 9.65 15.14 -6.04
N LEU A 32 9.14 15.58 -4.90
CA LEU A 32 9.90 15.70 -3.66
C LEU A 32 10.40 14.34 -3.17
N ALA A 33 9.56 13.30 -3.17
CA ALA A 33 9.97 11.96 -2.77
C ALA A 33 11.13 11.43 -3.65
N ALA A 34 11.04 11.62 -4.97
CA ALA A 34 12.11 11.24 -5.90
C ALA A 34 13.41 12.00 -5.64
N GLU A 35 13.33 13.29 -5.29
CA GLU A 35 14.47 14.09 -4.90
C GLU A 35 15.11 13.61 -3.60
N LEU A 36 14.31 13.36 -2.57
CA LEU A 36 14.80 12.92 -1.27
C LEU A 36 15.42 11.51 -1.30
N LEU A 37 15.05 10.66 -2.25
CA LEU A 37 15.66 9.33 -2.44
C LEU A 37 17.01 9.38 -3.15
N ARG A 38 17.26 10.37 -4.01
CA ARG A 38 18.48 10.45 -4.84
C ARG A 38 19.78 10.40 -4.01
N PRO A 39 19.93 11.12 -2.90
CA PRO A 39 21.16 11.10 -2.10
C PRO A 39 21.51 9.75 -1.46
N TRP A 40 20.58 8.79 -1.47
CA TRP A 40 20.75 7.48 -0.82
C TRP A 40 21.10 6.36 -1.81
N ASP A 41 21.08 6.65 -3.12
CA ASP A 41 21.53 5.72 -4.18
C ASP A 41 23.05 5.84 -4.42
N ARG A 42 23.81 6.04 -3.35
CA ARG A 42 25.28 6.15 -3.34
C ARG A 42 25.86 5.57 -2.05
N PRO A 43 27.17 5.30 -2.00
CA PRO A 43 27.82 4.85 -0.78
C PRO A 43 27.59 5.85 0.36
N PRO A 44 27.44 5.37 1.61
CA PRO A 44 27.60 3.98 2.01
C PRO A 44 26.34 3.10 1.81
N VAL A 45 25.15 3.69 1.66
CA VAL A 45 23.89 2.94 1.66
C VAL A 45 23.80 1.99 0.47
N SER A 46 24.24 2.41 -0.71
CA SER A 46 24.17 1.58 -1.92
C SER A 46 25.02 0.31 -1.87
N GLU A 47 25.94 0.19 -0.91
CA GLU A 47 26.83 -0.97 -0.74
C GLU A 47 26.38 -1.92 0.37
N THR A 48 25.20 -1.65 0.96
CA THR A 48 24.66 -2.43 2.09
C THR A 48 23.30 -3.03 1.75
N PRO A 49 22.84 -4.07 2.49
CA PRO A 49 21.49 -4.59 2.31
C PRO A 49 20.38 -3.54 2.52
N ALA A 50 20.63 -2.48 3.29
CA ALA A 50 19.68 -1.38 3.50
C ALA A 50 19.28 -0.65 2.20
N ARG A 51 20.07 -0.79 1.12
CA ARG A 51 19.71 -0.30 -0.22
C ARG A 51 18.35 -0.81 -0.69
N ILE A 52 17.91 -1.99 -0.23
CA ILE A 52 16.59 -2.52 -0.59
C ILE A 52 15.46 -1.51 -0.31
N TRP A 53 15.53 -0.78 0.81
CA TRP A 53 14.53 0.21 1.16
C TRP A 53 14.54 1.42 0.23
N VAL A 54 15.71 1.84 -0.25
CA VAL A 54 15.83 2.90 -1.26
C VAL A 54 15.20 2.43 -2.58
N LEU A 55 15.44 1.18 -2.99
CA LEU A 55 14.85 0.60 -4.20
C LEU A 55 13.33 0.48 -4.08
N LEU A 56 12.81 0.03 -2.93
CA LEU A 56 11.38 -0.04 -2.65
C LEU A 56 10.72 1.34 -2.63
N GLY A 57 11.36 2.34 -2.03
CA GLY A 57 10.89 3.73 -2.05
C GLY A 57 10.82 4.29 -3.48
N ARG A 58 11.85 4.05 -4.30
CA ARG A 58 11.85 4.43 -5.72
C ARG A 58 10.79 3.67 -6.51
N ALA A 59 10.58 2.38 -6.24
CA ALA A 59 9.54 1.58 -6.86
C ALA A 59 8.15 2.13 -6.50
N SER A 60 7.92 2.48 -5.24
CA SER A 60 6.67 3.13 -4.78
C SER A 60 6.41 4.44 -5.52
N VAL A 61 7.41 5.32 -5.65
CA VAL A 61 7.32 6.55 -6.46
C VAL A 61 7.01 6.23 -7.93
N GLY A 62 7.72 5.25 -8.50
CA GLY A 62 7.49 4.80 -9.87
C GLY A 62 6.06 4.28 -10.09
N LEU A 63 5.52 3.51 -9.16
CA LEU A 63 4.14 3.00 -9.22
C LEU A 63 3.11 4.12 -9.18
N ARG A 64 3.31 5.13 -8.31
CA ARG A 64 2.47 6.33 -8.23
C ARG A 64 2.46 7.14 -9.52
N ARG A 65 3.59 7.17 -10.22
CA ARG A 65 3.80 7.81 -11.53
C ARG A 65 3.55 6.87 -12.72
N ARG A 66 3.13 5.63 -12.46
CA ARG A 66 2.90 4.59 -13.50
C ARG A 66 4.10 4.39 -14.44
N SER A 67 5.31 4.51 -13.91
CA SER A 67 6.55 4.39 -14.67
C SER A 67 6.91 2.92 -14.98
N ALA A 68 7.36 2.66 -16.20
CA ALA A 68 7.89 1.35 -16.59
C ALA A 68 9.20 0.97 -15.88
N ALA A 69 9.93 1.95 -15.34
CA ALA A 69 11.21 1.73 -14.64
C ALA A 69 11.08 0.90 -13.35
N VAL A 70 9.85 0.73 -12.83
CA VAL A 70 9.57 -0.06 -11.63
C VAL A 70 10.09 -1.50 -11.75
N ALA A 71 9.95 -2.13 -12.93
CA ALA A 71 10.40 -3.51 -13.12
C ALA A 71 11.90 -3.69 -12.84
N GLY A 72 12.74 -2.78 -13.33
CA GLY A 72 14.19 -2.81 -13.08
C GLY A 72 14.57 -2.55 -11.63
N LEU A 73 13.80 -1.72 -10.92
CA LEU A 73 14.01 -1.46 -9.49
C LEU A 73 13.66 -2.68 -8.64
N VAL A 74 12.54 -3.34 -8.95
CA VAL A 74 12.11 -4.57 -8.28
C VAL A 74 13.11 -5.70 -8.53
N ALA A 75 13.61 -5.85 -9.76
CA ALA A 75 14.64 -6.84 -10.08
C ALA A 75 15.93 -6.63 -9.25
N GLN A 76 16.38 -5.38 -9.10
CA GLN A 76 17.53 -5.07 -8.24
C GLN A 76 17.25 -5.35 -6.76
N ALA A 77 16.04 -5.05 -6.27
CA ALA A 77 15.67 -5.32 -4.88
C ALA A 77 15.66 -6.83 -4.58
N SER A 78 15.21 -7.66 -5.54
CA SER A 78 15.24 -9.12 -5.43
C SER A 78 16.64 -9.69 -5.21
N VAL A 79 17.67 -9.12 -5.84
CA VAL A 79 19.07 -9.54 -5.64
C VAL A 79 19.52 -9.33 -4.18
N LEU A 80 18.94 -8.36 -3.48
CA LEU A 80 19.27 -8.05 -2.08
C LEU A 80 18.40 -8.79 -1.06
N ALA A 81 17.30 -9.41 -1.48
CA ALA A 81 16.26 -9.91 -0.60
C ALA A 81 16.77 -10.90 0.46
N THR A 82 17.64 -11.83 0.07
CA THR A 82 18.19 -12.87 0.97
C THR A 82 19.07 -12.32 2.08
N ARG A 83 19.55 -11.08 1.94
CA ARG A 83 20.39 -10.39 2.93
C ARG A 83 19.63 -9.28 3.66
N ALA A 84 18.38 -9.05 3.29
CA ALA A 84 17.54 -8.01 3.86
C ALA A 84 16.81 -8.51 5.10
N GLU A 85 16.40 -7.59 5.97
CA GLU A 85 15.56 -7.91 7.11
C GLU A 85 14.16 -8.40 6.70
N PRO A 86 13.46 -9.18 7.54
CA PRO A 86 12.17 -9.81 7.18
C PRO A 86 11.12 -8.81 6.67
N SER A 87 11.01 -7.63 7.29
CA SER A 87 10.04 -6.61 6.86
C SER A 87 10.29 -6.12 5.43
N ALA A 88 11.56 -6.03 5.01
CA ALA A 88 11.91 -5.63 3.65
C ALA A 88 11.58 -6.75 2.64
N GLN A 89 11.74 -8.01 3.04
CA GLN A 89 11.38 -9.16 2.21
C GLN A 89 9.86 -9.22 1.96
N VAL A 90 9.04 -9.03 3.00
CA VAL A 90 7.58 -8.96 2.85
C VAL A 90 7.18 -7.76 1.99
N GLU A 91 7.75 -6.57 2.24
CA GLU A 91 7.47 -5.37 1.44
C GLU A 91 7.80 -5.60 -0.03
N LEU A 92 8.94 -6.23 -0.34
CA LEU A 92 9.32 -6.58 -1.70
C LEU A 92 8.33 -7.54 -2.34
N ALA A 93 7.95 -8.62 -1.66
CA ALA A 93 6.97 -9.59 -2.16
C ALA A 93 5.62 -8.92 -2.47
N LEU A 94 5.16 -8.01 -1.61
CA LEU A 94 3.94 -7.23 -1.84
C LEU A 94 4.07 -6.24 -3.01
N VAL A 95 5.25 -5.66 -3.23
CA VAL A 95 5.50 -4.80 -4.41
C VAL A 95 5.54 -5.63 -5.70
N GLN A 96 6.17 -6.81 -5.67
CA GLN A 96 6.20 -7.75 -6.78
C GLN A 96 4.80 -8.20 -7.19
N ALA A 97 4.00 -8.63 -6.22
CA ALA A 97 2.60 -9.00 -6.43
C ALA A 97 1.82 -7.87 -7.10
N PHE A 98 1.95 -6.63 -6.61
CA PHE A 98 1.29 -5.48 -7.21
C PHE A 98 1.74 -5.22 -8.67
N CYS A 99 3.04 -5.35 -8.97
CA CYS A 99 3.56 -5.16 -10.32
C CYS A 99 3.03 -6.22 -11.30
N TRP A 100 2.92 -7.47 -10.84
CA TRP A 100 2.55 -8.61 -11.67
C TRP A 100 1.05 -8.83 -11.79
N ALA A 101 0.23 -8.24 -10.92
CA ALA A 101 -1.22 -8.46 -10.83
C ALA A 101 -1.98 -8.35 -12.16
N ARG A 102 -1.45 -7.64 -13.17
CA ARG A 102 -2.09 -7.46 -14.48
C ARG A 102 -1.44 -8.22 -15.64
N SER A 103 -0.21 -8.70 -15.47
CA SER A 103 0.60 -9.26 -16.57
C SER A 103 1.14 -10.65 -16.30
N ASP A 104 1.21 -11.08 -15.04
CA ASP A 104 1.68 -12.40 -14.63
C ASP A 104 0.92 -12.86 -13.37
N ALA A 105 -0.21 -13.54 -13.58
CA ALA A 105 -1.04 -14.04 -12.49
C ALA A 105 -0.31 -15.10 -11.63
N ALA A 106 0.53 -15.92 -12.25
CA ALA A 106 1.29 -16.95 -11.56
C ALA A 106 2.39 -16.32 -10.69
N GLY A 107 3.12 -15.34 -11.22
CA GLY A 107 4.09 -14.54 -10.46
C GLY A 107 3.42 -13.80 -9.30
N CYS A 108 2.29 -13.14 -9.55
CA CYS A 108 1.51 -12.47 -8.51
C CYS A 108 1.15 -13.44 -7.37
N SER A 109 0.64 -14.62 -7.70
CA SER A 109 0.25 -15.64 -6.71
C SER A 109 1.45 -16.14 -5.90
N ARG A 110 2.59 -16.40 -6.55
CA ARG A 110 3.83 -16.80 -5.85
C ARG A 110 4.33 -15.72 -4.89
N ALA A 111 4.28 -14.45 -5.30
CA ALA A 111 4.70 -13.35 -4.46
C ALA A 111 3.79 -13.16 -3.23
N LEU A 112 2.47 -13.32 -3.39
CA LEU A 112 1.52 -13.26 -2.28
C LEU A 112 1.71 -14.43 -1.30
N ALA A 113 1.96 -15.64 -1.81
CA ALA A 113 2.26 -16.81 -0.98
C ALA A 113 3.57 -16.63 -0.21
N GLU A 114 4.59 -16.03 -0.83
CA GLU A 114 5.85 -15.73 -0.14
C GLU A 114 5.66 -14.68 0.96
N ALA A 115 4.90 -13.62 0.71
CA ALA A 115 4.57 -12.62 1.72
C ALA A 115 3.83 -13.25 2.91
N GLU A 116 2.86 -14.12 2.65
CA GLU A 116 2.13 -14.87 3.69
C GLU A 116 3.07 -15.77 4.50
N ARG A 117 3.91 -16.57 3.83
CA ARG A 117 4.88 -17.46 4.49
C ARG A 117 5.79 -16.69 5.43
N LEU A 118 6.30 -15.54 5.01
CA LEU A 118 7.15 -14.67 5.82
C LEU A 118 6.40 -14.02 6.98
N LEU A 119 5.12 -13.68 6.80
CA LEU A 119 4.27 -13.12 7.85
C LEU A 119 3.89 -14.14 8.92
N CYS A 120 3.83 -15.43 8.56
CA CYS A 120 3.55 -16.55 9.47
C CYS A 120 4.82 -17.13 10.11
N ASP A 121 6.00 -16.64 9.76
CA ASP A 121 7.25 -17.06 10.39
C ASP A 121 7.42 -16.39 11.76
N ASP A 122 7.14 -17.16 12.81
CA ASP A 122 7.31 -16.75 14.22
C ASP A 122 8.79 -16.63 14.63
N GLY A 123 9.71 -17.24 13.88
CA GLY A 123 11.15 -17.10 14.08
C GLY A 123 11.73 -15.82 13.49
N ALA A 124 10.99 -15.14 12.61
CA ALA A 124 11.42 -13.89 12.00
C ALA A 124 11.34 -12.71 13.00
N GLN A 125 12.48 -12.07 13.25
CA GLN A 125 12.54 -10.83 14.04
C GLN A 125 11.88 -9.69 13.26
N MET A 126 10.62 -9.42 13.57
CA MET A 126 9.82 -8.34 13.00
C MET A 126 9.06 -7.63 14.11
N ASP A 127 9.10 -6.30 14.10
CA ASP A 127 8.29 -5.46 14.98
C ASP A 127 6.79 -5.80 14.83
N SER A 128 6.07 -5.84 15.96
CA SER A 128 4.67 -6.28 15.98
C SER A 128 3.76 -5.33 15.21
N ALA A 129 4.00 -4.01 15.28
CA ALA A 129 3.22 -3.04 14.54
C ALA A 129 3.48 -3.14 13.03
N ASP A 130 4.74 -3.37 12.64
CA ASP A 130 5.08 -3.62 11.23
C ASP A 130 4.44 -4.91 10.70
N ARG A 131 4.43 -6.00 11.48
CA ARG A 131 3.76 -7.25 11.10
C ARG A 131 2.28 -7.02 10.83
N VAL A 132 1.59 -6.30 11.70
CA VAL A 132 0.15 -5.98 11.53
C VAL A 132 -0.08 -5.09 10.30
N ASN A 133 0.77 -4.10 10.04
CA ASN A 133 0.67 -3.24 8.87
C ASN A 133 0.91 -3.99 7.55
N LEU A 134 1.93 -4.86 7.52
CA LEU A 134 2.25 -5.68 6.36
C LEU A 134 1.16 -6.73 6.09
N HIS A 135 0.63 -7.36 7.14
CA HIS A 135 -0.54 -8.24 7.03
C HIS A 135 -1.76 -7.51 6.46
N ALA A 136 -2.08 -6.31 6.96
CA ALA A 136 -3.19 -5.52 6.42
C ALA A 136 -3.00 -5.14 4.93
N ARG A 137 -1.75 -5.01 4.48
CA ARG A 137 -1.43 -4.76 3.08
C ARG A 137 -1.54 -6.03 2.23
N TRP A 138 -1.09 -7.17 2.74
CA TRP A 138 -1.30 -8.48 2.12
C TRP A 138 -2.80 -8.77 1.92
N VAL A 139 -3.60 -8.59 2.98
CA VAL A 139 -5.06 -8.77 2.92
C VAL A 139 -5.70 -7.94 1.80
N ASP A 140 -5.35 -6.66 1.65
CA ASP A 140 -5.91 -5.83 0.58
C ASP A 140 -5.57 -6.37 -0.81
N GLN A 141 -4.35 -6.89 -1.01
CA GLN A 141 -3.94 -7.45 -2.31
C GLN A 141 -4.64 -8.78 -2.62
N VAL A 142 -4.90 -9.61 -1.62
CA VAL A 142 -5.64 -10.88 -1.76
C VAL A 142 -7.15 -10.62 -1.93
N ALA A 143 -7.71 -9.69 -1.17
CA ALA A 143 -9.15 -9.39 -1.20
C ALA A 143 -9.58 -8.56 -2.43
N TYR A 144 -8.69 -7.74 -2.99
CA TYR A 144 -9.00 -6.92 -4.16
C TYR A 144 -9.53 -7.72 -5.38
N PRO A 145 -8.85 -8.80 -5.85
CA PRO A 145 -9.34 -9.59 -6.98
C PRO A 145 -10.66 -10.31 -6.70
N LEU A 146 -11.00 -10.62 -5.44
CA LEU A 146 -12.31 -11.19 -5.10
C LEU A 146 -13.44 -10.18 -5.34
N ASN A 147 -13.18 -8.90 -5.05
CA ASN A 147 -14.11 -7.81 -5.34
C ASN A 147 -14.14 -7.40 -6.82
N ARG A 148 -13.02 -7.57 -7.53
CA ARG A 148 -12.83 -7.14 -8.93
C ARG A 148 -11.96 -8.15 -9.69
N PRO A 149 -12.51 -9.32 -10.03
CA PRO A 149 -11.75 -10.36 -10.70
C PRO A 149 -11.39 -9.90 -12.11
N GLY A 150 -10.18 -10.26 -12.55
CA GLY A 150 -9.79 -10.10 -13.96
C GLY A 150 -10.58 -11.04 -14.88
N ALA A 151 -10.96 -12.20 -14.36
CA ALA A 151 -11.85 -13.18 -14.98
C ALA A 151 -12.53 -14.01 -13.88
N GLY A 152 -13.74 -14.51 -14.12
CA GLY A 152 -14.50 -15.36 -13.18
C GLY A 152 -15.52 -14.61 -12.31
N ALA A 153 -16.13 -15.35 -11.38
CA ALA A 153 -17.15 -14.84 -10.48
C ALA A 153 -16.55 -13.94 -9.40
N ARG A 154 -17.34 -12.95 -8.97
CA ARG A 154 -17.01 -12.08 -7.83
C ARG A 154 -17.35 -12.80 -6.54
N ASP A 155 -16.54 -12.61 -5.51
CA ASP A 155 -16.80 -13.11 -4.16
C ASP A 155 -16.61 -11.98 -3.13
N HIS A 156 -17.64 -11.14 -3.02
CA HIS A 156 -17.65 -10.00 -2.12
C HIS A 156 -17.68 -10.41 -0.65
N THR A 157 -18.23 -11.59 -0.35
CA THR A 157 -18.30 -12.16 1.00
C THR A 157 -16.91 -12.58 1.45
N ALA A 158 -16.20 -13.38 0.67
CA ALA A 158 -14.82 -13.77 0.98
C ALA A 158 -13.89 -12.56 1.09
N ALA A 159 -14.08 -11.54 0.24
CA ALA A 159 -13.35 -10.28 0.36
C ALA A 159 -13.63 -9.58 1.70
N ALA A 160 -14.89 -9.51 2.13
CA ALA A 160 -15.27 -8.92 3.42
C ALA A 160 -14.67 -9.71 4.60
N ASP A 161 -14.67 -11.03 4.55
CA ASP A 161 -14.13 -11.89 5.59
C ASP A 161 -12.61 -11.74 5.72
N LEU A 162 -11.90 -11.60 4.61
CA LEU A 162 -10.48 -11.26 4.62
C LEU A 162 -10.23 -9.90 5.30
N TYR A 163 -10.99 -8.85 4.98
CA TYR A 163 -10.81 -7.58 5.70
C TYR A 163 -11.16 -7.69 7.18
N ARG A 164 -12.10 -8.56 7.55
CA ARG A 164 -12.44 -8.84 8.96
C ARG A 164 -11.33 -9.60 9.71
N SER A 165 -10.37 -10.23 9.02
CA SER A 165 -9.23 -10.88 9.68
C SER A 165 -8.16 -9.89 10.16
N ILE A 166 -8.10 -8.69 9.60
CA ILE A 166 -7.20 -7.63 10.09
C ILE A 166 -7.68 -7.21 11.49
N PRO A 167 -6.86 -7.15 12.54
CA PRO A 167 -7.31 -6.70 13.86
C PRO A 167 -8.09 -5.37 13.83
N ALA A 168 -9.19 -5.29 14.60
CA ALA A 168 -10.00 -4.08 14.69
C ALA A 168 -9.24 -2.94 15.41
N GLU A 169 -8.44 -3.31 16.40
CA GLU A 169 -7.51 -2.44 17.12
C GLU A 169 -6.07 -2.69 16.65
N GLY A 170 -5.19 -1.72 16.89
CA GLY A 170 -3.77 -1.82 16.52
C GLY A 170 -3.28 -0.56 15.79
N PRO A 171 -2.22 -0.66 14.97
CA PRO A 171 -1.71 0.48 14.22
C PRO A 171 -2.78 1.12 13.32
N LEU A 172 -2.86 2.46 13.32
CA LEU A 172 -3.87 3.21 12.57
C LEU A 172 -3.87 2.92 11.07
N PHE A 173 -2.71 2.57 10.49
CA PHE A 173 -2.64 2.12 9.11
C PHE A 173 -3.49 0.87 8.88
N ALA A 174 -3.31 -0.18 9.69
CA ALA A 174 -4.08 -1.41 9.59
C ALA A 174 -5.58 -1.19 9.81
N GLN A 175 -5.95 -0.38 10.81
CA GLN A 175 -7.34 -0.01 11.05
C GLN A 175 -7.96 0.69 9.82
N CYS A 176 -7.24 1.65 9.23
CA CYS A 176 -7.69 2.35 8.03
C CYS A 176 -7.87 1.39 6.85
N ARG A 177 -6.98 0.40 6.68
CA ARG A 177 -7.06 -0.60 5.60
C ARG A 177 -8.23 -1.54 5.78
N ARG A 178 -8.44 -2.06 6.99
CA ARG A 178 -9.62 -2.86 7.37
C ARG A 178 -10.90 -2.13 7.00
N ALA A 179 -11.08 -0.92 7.52
CA ALA A 179 -12.31 -0.16 7.33
C ALA A 179 -12.52 0.22 5.85
N ASN A 180 -11.47 0.64 5.14
CA ASN A 180 -11.59 0.99 3.72
C ASN A 180 -12.00 -0.22 2.87
N GLY A 181 -11.34 -1.35 3.09
CA GLY A 181 -11.59 -2.57 2.35
C GLY A 181 -12.99 -3.13 2.61
N LEU A 182 -13.35 -3.25 3.89
CA LEU A 182 -14.65 -3.73 4.32
C LEU A 182 -15.78 -2.84 3.77
N GLY A 183 -15.63 -1.52 3.82
CA GLY A 183 -16.65 -0.61 3.27
C GLY A 183 -16.85 -0.78 1.76
N TRP A 184 -15.79 -1.05 0.98
CA TRP A 184 -15.95 -1.38 -0.45
C TRP A 184 -16.68 -2.71 -0.67
N SER A 185 -16.38 -3.74 0.13
CA SER A 185 -17.10 -5.02 0.05
C SER A 185 -18.57 -4.87 0.43
N LEU A 186 -18.89 -4.10 1.48
CA LEU A 186 -20.27 -3.83 1.91
C LEU A 186 -21.08 -3.11 0.82
N LEU A 187 -20.49 -2.12 0.14
CA LEU A 187 -21.15 -1.49 -1.02
C LEU A 187 -21.48 -2.49 -2.12
N LYS A 188 -20.62 -3.49 -2.33
CA LYS A 188 -20.84 -4.53 -3.34
C LYS A 188 -21.86 -5.57 -2.92
N LEU A 189 -22.07 -5.75 -1.63
CA LEU A 189 -23.13 -6.56 -1.05
C LEU A 189 -24.47 -5.81 -0.90
N GLY A 190 -24.51 -4.52 -1.23
CA GLY A 190 -25.71 -3.69 -1.13
C GLY A 190 -25.94 -3.05 0.24
N ASP A 191 -25.07 -3.29 1.23
CA ASP A 191 -25.13 -2.66 2.55
C ASP A 191 -24.48 -1.27 2.52
N ARG A 192 -25.25 -0.29 2.04
CA ARG A 192 -24.82 1.12 1.94
C ARG A 192 -24.60 1.75 3.32
N ALA A 193 -25.45 1.43 4.30
CA ALA A 193 -25.35 1.98 5.64
C ALA A 193 -24.08 1.50 6.36
N GLY A 194 -23.81 0.19 6.33
CA GLY A 194 -22.58 -0.37 6.86
C GLY A 194 -21.34 0.16 6.15
N ALA A 195 -21.40 0.31 4.83
CA ALA A 195 -20.31 0.93 4.08
C ALA A 195 -20.02 2.38 4.48
N GLU A 196 -21.04 3.19 4.80
CA GLU A 196 -20.84 4.55 5.28
C GLU A 196 -20.15 4.58 6.64
N VAL A 197 -20.56 3.70 7.57
CA VAL A 197 -19.93 3.56 8.90
C VAL A 197 -18.44 3.25 8.75
N GLU A 198 -18.11 2.26 7.92
CA GLU A 198 -16.72 1.89 7.66
C GLU A 198 -15.93 2.99 6.92
N ALA A 199 -16.57 3.72 6.00
CA ALA A 199 -15.95 4.86 5.34
C ALA A 199 -15.55 5.96 6.33
N ARG A 200 -16.42 6.27 7.29
CA ARG A 200 -16.15 7.27 8.33
C ARG A 200 -15.02 6.82 9.27
N ARG A 201 -15.01 5.55 9.68
CA ARG A 201 -13.89 4.95 10.45
C ARG A 201 -12.57 5.06 9.69
N SER A 202 -12.57 4.72 8.41
CA SER A 202 -11.38 4.83 7.55
C SER A 202 -10.87 6.28 7.44
N VAL A 203 -11.78 7.26 7.31
CA VAL A 203 -11.42 8.69 7.26
C VAL A 203 -10.82 9.18 8.58
N ALA A 204 -11.38 8.75 9.71
CA ALA A 204 -10.88 9.07 11.05
C ALA A 204 -9.46 8.50 11.24
N ALA A 205 -9.29 7.19 11.08
CA ALA A 205 -8.00 6.53 11.24
C ALA A 205 -6.90 7.11 10.32
N ALA A 206 -7.24 7.41 9.05
CA ALA A 206 -6.30 8.07 8.15
C ALA A 206 -5.95 9.51 8.58
N GLY A 207 -6.88 10.21 9.21
CA GLY A 207 -6.68 11.53 9.80
C GLY A 207 -5.73 11.50 10.98
N ASP A 208 -5.99 10.62 11.94
CA ASP A 208 -5.18 10.48 13.16
C ASP A 208 -3.77 9.98 12.85
N LEU A 209 -3.63 9.13 11.82
CA LEU A 209 -2.33 8.72 11.29
C LEU A 209 -1.57 9.87 10.60
N GLY A 210 -2.29 10.91 10.16
CA GLY A 210 -1.74 11.98 9.33
C GLY A 210 -1.40 11.54 7.90
N SER A 211 -2.03 10.47 7.40
CA SER A 211 -1.77 9.96 6.04
C SER A 211 -2.71 10.56 5.00
N LEU A 212 -2.19 11.45 4.17
CA LEU A 212 -2.95 12.08 3.08
C LEU A 212 -3.38 11.08 2.03
N ARG A 213 -2.49 10.16 1.63
CA ARG A 213 -2.77 9.13 0.64
C ARG A 213 -3.92 8.24 1.06
N LEU A 214 -3.87 7.71 2.29
CA LEU A 214 -4.95 6.89 2.84
C LEU A 214 -6.23 7.70 3.01
N ARG A 215 -6.13 8.96 3.44
CA ARG A 215 -7.28 9.84 3.59
C ARG A 215 -7.98 10.08 2.25
N ALA A 216 -7.23 10.22 1.15
CA ALA A 216 -7.81 10.34 -0.18
C ALA A 216 -8.57 9.06 -0.58
N MET A 217 -8.02 7.88 -0.29
CA MET A 217 -8.70 6.59 -0.53
C MET A 217 -9.96 6.41 0.34
N ALA A 218 -9.91 6.85 1.61
CA ALA A 218 -11.03 6.83 2.55
C ALA A 218 -12.15 7.77 2.13
N LEU A 219 -11.82 9.01 1.77
CA LEU A 219 -12.79 9.98 1.24
C LEU A 219 -13.43 9.50 -0.06
N ASN A 220 -12.66 8.79 -0.90
CA ASN A 220 -13.18 8.22 -2.12
C ASN A 220 -14.23 7.11 -1.87
N LEU A 221 -14.05 6.30 -0.83
CA LEU A 221 -15.07 5.36 -0.36
C LEU A 221 -16.27 6.10 0.23
N LEU A 222 -16.04 7.11 1.09
CA LEU A 222 -17.12 7.91 1.69
C LEU A 222 -18.01 8.53 0.62
N GLY A 223 -17.42 9.11 -0.43
CA GLY A 223 -18.18 9.64 -1.55
C GLY A 223 -18.90 8.59 -2.40
N ALA A 224 -18.51 7.31 -2.33
CA ALA A 224 -19.26 6.22 -2.95
C ALA A 224 -20.40 5.71 -2.07
N ALA A 225 -20.25 5.76 -0.75
CA ALA A 225 -21.23 5.31 0.23
C ALA A 225 -22.30 6.34 0.58
N THR A 226 -22.07 7.61 0.26
CA THR A 226 -22.98 8.73 0.55
C THR A 226 -23.51 9.40 -0.73
N ASP A 227 -24.55 10.22 -0.57
CA ASP A 227 -25.20 10.99 -1.64
C ASP A 227 -25.10 12.51 -1.42
N GLY A 228 -25.57 13.29 -2.40
CA GLY A 228 -25.68 14.74 -2.32
C GLY A 228 -24.36 15.47 -2.07
N GLU A 229 -24.42 16.50 -1.25
CA GLU A 229 -23.28 17.40 -0.97
C GLU A 229 -22.11 16.68 -0.29
N VAL A 230 -22.39 15.77 0.65
CA VAL A 230 -21.37 14.97 1.34
C VAL A 230 -20.55 14.16 0.33
N SER A 231 -21.25 13.53 -0.63
CA SER A 231 -20.62 12.77 -1.71
C SER A 231 -19.70 13.64 -2.57
N ALA A 232 -20.21 14.80 -2.99
CA ALA A 232 -19.48 15.74 -3.84
C ALA A 232 -18.23 16.29 -3.12
N ALA A 233 -18.38 16.74 -1.87
CA ALA A 233 -17.28 17.27 -1.06
C ALA A 233 -16.19 16.22 -0.80
N ALA A 234 -16.57 14.98 -0.49
CA ALA A 234 -15.62 13.89 -0.27
C ALA A 234 -14.82 13.57 -1.53
N LYS A 235 -15.49 13.47 -2.70
CA LYS A 235 -14.83 13.24 -4.00
C LYS A 235 -13.89 14.37 -4.39
N ALA A 236 -14.34 15.62 -4.27
CA ALA A 236 -13.53 16.80 -4.58
C ALA A 236 -12.27 16.85 -3.70
N ARG A 237 -12.41 16.57 -2.40
CA ARG A 237 -11.27 16.53 -1.48
C ARG A 237 -10.31 15.38 -1.79
N ALA A 238 -10.81 14.19 -2.12
CA ALA A 238 -9.98 13.06 -2.54
C ALA A 238 -9.14 13.39 -3.80
N GLN A 239 -9.76 14.02 -4.80
CA GLN A 239 -9.08 14.48 -6.01
C GLN A 239 -8.04 15.56 -5.71
N GLY A 240 -8.39 16.55 -4.88
CA GLY A 240 -7.47 17.61 -4.48
C GLY A 240 -6.24 17.10 -3.72
N ILE A 241 -6.40 16.06 -2.88
CA ILE A 241 -5.25 15.40 -2.24
C ILE A 241 -4.41 14.65 -3.27
N ALA A 242 -5.02 13.84 -4.15
CA ALA A 242 -4.28 13.10 -5.18
C ALA A 242 -3.48 14.03 -6.11
N ALA A 243 -4.03 15.21 -6.43
CA ALA A 243 -3.33 16.24 -7.19
C ALA A 243 -2.10 16.80 -6.46
N ARG A 244 -2.25 17.18 -5.18
CA ARG A 244 -1.13 17.69 -4.35
C ARG A 244 -0.03 16.65 -4.13
N LEU A 245 -0.40 15.38 -4.05
CA LEU A 245 0.55 14.26 -3.95
C LEU A 245 1.22 13.93 -5.29
N GLU A 246 0.80 14.56 -6.40
CA GLU A 246 1.23 14.22 -7.76
C GLU A 246 1.04 12.72 -8.06
N ASP A 247 -0.01 12.13 -7.51
CA ASP A 247 -0.25 10.69 -7.59
C ASP A 247 -1.15 10.36 -8.78
N GLU A 248 -0.52 10.09 -9.91
CA GLU A 248 -1.21 9.73 -11.15
C GLU A 248 -2.07 8.47 -10.99
N ALA A 249 -1.59 7.46 -10.26
CA ALA A 249 -2.34 6.24 -10.02
C ALA A 249 -3.67 6.52 -9.27
N LEU A 250 -3.65 7.39 -8.25
CA LEU A 250 -4.88 7.80 -7.56
C LEU A 250 -5.76 8.72 -8.41
N ARG A 251 -5.17 9.66 -9.16
CA ARG A 251 -5.93 10.54 -10.07
C ARG A 251 -6.75 9.71 -11.06
N LEU A 252 -6.15 8.71 -11.70
CA LEU A 252 -6.86 7.80 -12.62
C LEU A 252 -7.90 6.91 -11.91
N ARG A 253 -7.67 6.55 -10.64
CA ARG A 253 -8.63 5.76 -9.84
C ARG A 253 -9.86 6.58 -9.46
N PHE A 254 -9.69 7.88 -9.23
CA PHE A 254 -10.75 8.80 -8.82
C PHE A 254 -11.46 9.47 -10.00
N ASP A 255 -10.99 9.23 -11.22
CA ASP A 255 -11.60 9.75 -12.44
C ASP A 255 -13.07 9.26 -12.59
N PRO A 256 -14.04 10.17 -12.64
CA PRO A 256 -15.45 9.85 -12.85
C PRO A 256 -15.74 9.12 -14.16
N GLN A 257 -14.99 9.41 -15.24
CA GLN A 257 -15.24 8.82 -16.57
C GLN A 257 -14.98 7.32 -16.58
N ARG A 258 -14.00 6.88 -15.79
CA ARG A 258 -13.63 5.46 -15.67
C ARG A 258 -14.66 4.63 -14.89
N ARG A 259 -15.49 5.26 -14.05
CA ARG A 259 -16.54 4.55 -13.28
C ARG A 259 -17.75 4.20 -14.13
N ARG A 260 -18.05 5.00 -15.15
CA ARG A 260 -19.18 4.77 -16.06
C ARG A 260 -18.96 3.59 -17.01
N GLN A 261 -17.72 3.15 -17.19
CA GLN A 261 -17.35 2.00 -18.04
C GLN A 261 -17.24 0.67 -17.26
N SER A 262 -17.46 0.68 -15.93
CA SER A 262 -17.33 -0.50 -15.07
C SER A 262 -18.58 -0.80 -14.22
N MET A 263 -19.66 -0.07 -14.49
CA MET A 263 -21.04 -0.40 -14.07
C MET A 263 -21.71 -1.12 -15.24
#